data_AF-A0A1H6IA85-F1
#
_entry.id   AF-A0A1H6IA85-F1
#
_cell.length_a   1.000
_cell.length_b   1.000
_cell.length_c   1.000
_cell.angle_alpha   90.00
_cell.angle_beta   90.00
_cell.angle_gamma   90.00
#
_symmetry.space_group_name_H-M   'P 1'
#
loop_
_entity.id
_entity.type
_entity.pdbx_description
1 polymer ?
#
loop_
_entity_poly.entity_id
_entity_poly.type
_entity_poly.pdbx_seq_one_letter_code
_entity_poly.pdbx_strand_id
1 'polypeptide(L)'
;MDRVVWLMLTIPIGIFFICFGIYAWKRKKPMWFWSGKEVKESEISDIPAYNRANGIMWLCFSAIFWLAAVLGALNSEAAGIVIVIGSVAGIPLLYLVYRKIYSKYKSK
;
A
#
# COMPACT_ATOMS: atom_id res chain seq x y z
N MET A 1 -10.14 -24.17 -7.27
CA MET A 1 -9.17 -23.21 -7.84
C MET A 1 -7.80 -23.85 -7.75
N ASP A 2 -7.12 -24.08 -8.86
CA ASP A 2 -5.76 -24.60 -8.83
C ASP A 2 -4.84 -23.59 -8.12
N ARG A 3 -3.91 -24.09 -7.28
CA ARG A 3 -2.92 -23.26 -6.57
C ARG A 3 -2.18 -22.29 -7.50
N VAL A 4 -2.01 -22.70 -8.75
CA VAL A 4 -1.44 -21.88 -9.83
C VAL A 4 -2.26 -20.62 -10.08
N VAL A 5 -3.58 -20.74 -10.22
CA VAL A 5 -4.50 -19.60 -10.43
C VAL A 5 -4.42 -18.63 -9.24
N TRP A 6 -4.32 -19.15 -8.01
CA TRP A 6 -4.17 -18.31 -6.83
C TRP A 6 -2.91 -17.44 -6.88
N LEU A 7 -1.76 -18.08 -7.11
CA LEU A 7 -0.47 -17.38 -7.17
C LEU A 7 -0.42 -16.39 -8.33
N MET A 8 -1.04 -16.72 -9.47
CA MET A 8 -1.18 -15.82 -10.61
C MET A 8 -1.99 -14.55 -10.30
N LEU A 9 -2.88 -14.59 -9.32
CA LEU A 9 -3.63 -13.41 -8.88
C LEU A 9 -2.89 -12.63 -7.79
N THR A 10 -2.40 -13.31 -6.75
CA THR A 10 -1.86 -12.62 -5.56
C THR A 10 -0.48 -12.02 -5.78
N ILE A 11 0.42 -12.70 -6.50
CA ILE A 11 1.80 -12.24 -6.70
C ILE A 11 1.86 -10.94 -7.50
N PRO A 12 1.18 -10.79 -8.66
CA PRO A 12 1.19 -9.54 -9.40
C PRO A 12 0.65 -8.35 -8.60
N ILE A 13 -0.37 -8.57 -7.77
CA ILE A 13 -0.92 -7.51 -6.90
C ILE A 13 0.09 -7.12 -5.81
N GLY A 14 0.76 -8.09 -5.18
CA GLY A 14 1.84 -7.83 -4.22
C GLY A 14 3.00 -7.04 -4.85
N ILE A 15 3.41 -7.43 -6.06
CA ILE A 15 4.44 -6.71 -6.84
C ILE A 15 3.98 -5.29 -7.17
N PHE A 16 2.72 -5.11 -7.59
CA PHE A 16 2.17 -3.80 -7.90
C PHE A 16 2.29 -2.84 -6.70
N PHE A 17 1.89 -3.26 -5.50
CA PHE A 17 2.01 -2.41 -4.30
C PHE A 17 3.47 -2.18 -3.87
N ILE A 18 4.37 -3.14 -4.09
CA ILE A 18 5.81 -2.91 -3.90
C ILE A 18 6.32 -1.82 -4.84
N CYS A 19 6.05 -1.96 -6.14
CA CYS A 19 6.42 -0.98 -7.15
C CYS A 19 5.83 0.40 -6.83
N PHE A 20 4.59 0.43 -6.35
CA PHE A 20 3.93 1.67 -5.95
C PHE A 20 4.58 2.32 -4.72
N GLY A 21 4.99 1.53 -3.72
CA GLY A 21 5.73 2.01 -2.57
C GLY A 21 7.12 2.55 -2.94
N ILE A 22 7.85 1.85 -3.81
CA ILE A 22 9.15 2.31 -4.34
C ILE A 22 8.98 3.58 -5.18
N TYR A 23 7.93 3.65 -6.00
CA TYR A 23 7.59 4.83 -6.79
C TYR A 23 7.34 6.03 -5.86
N ALA A 24 6.51 5.86 -4.84
CA ALA A 24 6.23 6.91 -3.85
C ALA A 24 7.53 7.40 -3.21
N TRP A 25 8.41 6.50 -2.79
CA TRP A 25 9.70 6.84 -2.18
C TRP A 25 10.61 7.63 -3.14
N LYS A 26 10.70 7.23 -4.42
CA LYS A 26 11.56 7.89 -5.41
C LYS A 26 10.96 9.16 -6.03
N ARG A 27 9.69 9.47 -5.73
CA ARG A 27 9.00 10.61 -6.33
C ARG A 27 9.60 11.93 -5.83
N LYS A 28 9.78 12.89 -6.73
CA LYS A 28 10.26 14.25 -6.41
C LYS A 28 9.13 15.19 -5.95
N LYS A 29 7.90 14.93 -6.40
CA LYS A 29 6.70 15.66 -6.00
C LYS A 29 6.00 14.96 -4.83
N PRO A 30 5.25 15.67 -3.97
CA PRO A 30 4.49 15.07 -2.87
C PRO A 30 3.58 13.96 -3.36
N MET A 31 3.73 12.76 -2.81
CA MET A 31 2.80 11.66 -3.06
C MET A 31 1.39 12.03 -2.59
N TRP A 32 0.37 11.56 -3.28
CA TRP A 32 -1.02 11.71 -2.84
C TRP A 32 -1.63 10.34 -2.67
N PHE A 33 -2.71 10.27 -1.92
CA PHE A 33 -3.51 9.06 -1.87
C PHE A 33 -4.19 8.93 -3.23
N TRP A 34 -3.76 7.99 -4.07
CA TRP A 34 -4.10 7.88 -5.49
C TRP A 34 -5.56 8.20 -5.88
N SER A 35 -6.53 7.80 -5.04
CA SER A 35 -7.97 8.07 -5.23
C SER A 35 -8.44 9.46 -4.79
N GLY A 36 -7.53 10.33 -4.35
CA GLY A 36 -7.77 11.66 -3.81
C GLY A 36 -7.12 12.76 -4.66
N LYS A 37 -7.14 13.98 -4.13
CA LYS A 37 -6.53 15.14 -4.81
C LYS A 37 -5.02 15.12 -4.70
N GLU A 38 -4.35 15.59 -5.75
CA GLU A 38 -2.91 15.84 -5.71
C GLU A 38 -2.56 16.83 -4.60
N VAL A 39 -1.42 16.60 -3.95
CA VAL A 39 -0.88 17.46 -2.89
C VAL A 39 0.12 18.42 -3.51
N LYS A 40 -0.04 19.73 -3.26
CA LYS A 40 0.89 20.75 -3.77
C LYS A 40 2.19 20.73 -2.99
N GLU A 41 3.28 21.11 -3.65
CA GLU A 41 4.62 21.20 -3.03
C GLU A 41 4.63 22.18 -1.85
N SER A 42 3.88 23.28 -1.93
CA SER A 42 3.76 24.27 -0.86
C SER A 42 3.10 23.74 0.42
N GLU A 43 2.33 22.65 0.33
CA GLU A 43 1.62 22.08 1.47
C GLU A 43 2.50 21.21 2.36
N ILE A 44 3.69 20.80 1.90
CA ILE A 44 4.53 19.81 2.57
C ILE A 44 5.89 20.40 2.91
N SER A 45 6.26 20.31 4.19
CA SER A 45 7.50 20.87 4.72
C SER A 45 8.76 20.06 4.38
N ASP A 46 8.62 18.74 4.25
CA ASP A 46 9.70 17.82 3.87
C ASP A 46 9.16 16.75 2.91
N ILE A 47 9.34 17.00 1.60
CA ILE A 47 8.84 16.12 0.54
C ILE A 47 9.54 14.75 0.57
N PRO A 48 10.89 14.63 0.66
CA PRO A 48 11.54 13.32 0.74
C PRO A 48 11.09 12.46 1.92
N ALA A 49 10.94 13.02 3.12
CA ALA A 49 10.50 12.26 4.29
C ALA A 49 9.02 11.87 4.20
N TYR A 50 8.18 12.78 3.71
CA TYR A 50 6.76 12.52 3.45
C TYR A 50 6.56 11.40 2.42
N ASN A 51 7.32 11.41 1.34
CA ASN A 51 7.28 10.41 0.28
C ASN A 51 7.80 9.05 0.75
N ARG A 52 8.85 9.03 1.57
CA ARG A 52 9.34 7.81 2.21
C ARG A 52 8.30 7.19 3.14
N ALA A 53 7.62 8.00 3.95
CA ALA A 53 6.55 7.52 4.83
C ALA A 53 5.37 6.93 4.03
N ASN A 54 4.97 7.60 2.94
CA ASN A 54 3.97 7.05 2.01
C ASN A 54 4.45 5.75 1.36
N GLY A 55 5.72 5.67 0.95
CA GLY A 55 6.30 4.46 0.38
C GLY A 55 6.21 3.28 1.35
N ILE A 56 6.65 3.47 2.60
CA ILE A 56 6.56 2.45 3.66
C ILE A 56 5.09 2.02 3.88
N MET A 57 4.16 2.96 3.90
CA MET A 57 2.73 2.65 4.03
C MET A 57 2.24 1.68 2.93
N TRP A 58 2.59 1.90 1.66
CA TRP A 58 2.23 1.01 0.56
C TRP A 58 2.96 -0.34 0.60
N LEU A 59 4.23 -0.34 1.03
CA LEU A 59 4.98 -1.59 1.25
C LEU A 59 4.33 -2.45 2.36
N CYS A 60 3.91 -1.84 3.46
CA CYS A 60 3.16 -2.53 4.52
C CYS A 60 1.83 -3.10 4.00
N PHE A 61 1.11 -2.36 3.15
CA PHE A 61 -0.11 -2.87 2.53
C PHE A 61 0.15 -4.07 1.62
N SER A 62 1.27 -4.07 0.89
CA SER A 62 1.66 -5.19 0.03
C SER A 62 1.85 -6.51 0.81
N ALA A 63 2.21 -6.45 2.10
CA ALA A 63 2.45 -7.62 2.93
C ALA A 63 1.22 -8.52 3.07
N ILE A 64 0.01 -7.96 2.96
CA ILE A 64 -1.25 -8.74 2.96
C ILE A 64 -1.27 -9.73 1.79
N PHE A 65 -0.87 -9.27 0.60
CA PHE A 65 -0.88 -10.09 -0.61
C PHE A 65 0.24 -11.13 -0.63
N TRP A 66 1.39 -10.81 -0.04
CA TRP A 66 2.48 -11.77 0.13
C TRP A 66 2.12 -12.86 1.16
N LEU A 67 1.49 -12.47 2.26
CA LEU A 67 0.95 -13.43 3.23
C LEU A 67 -0.11 -14.33 2.58
N ALA A 68 -1.02 -13.74 1.81
CA ALA A 68 -2.03 -14.49 1.06
C ALA A 68 -1.42 -15.43 0.01
N ALA A 69 -0.35 -15.02 -0.69
CA ALA A 69 0.35 -15.88 -1.65
C ALA A 69 0.95 -17.12 -0.96
N VAL A 70 1.64 -16.93 0.17
CA VAL A 70 2.21 -18.02 0.97
C VAL A 70 1.11 -18.94 1.50
N LEU A 71 0.06 -18.37 2.09
CA LEU A 71 -1.04 -19.14 2.64
C LEU A 71 -1.80 -19.92 1.57
N GLY A 72 -2.04 -19.35 0.39
CA GLY A 72 -2.81 -20.03 -0.65
C GLY A 72 -2.06 -21.17 -1.33
N ALA A 73 -0.73 -21.22 -1.20
CA ALA A 73 0.04 -22.41 -1.56
C ALA A 73 -0.28 -23.61 -0.64
N LEU A 74 -0.70 -23.35 0.61
CA LEU A 74 -1.01 -24.34 1.64
C LEU A 74 -2.53 -24.60 1.74
N ASN A 75 -3.31 -23.53 1.88
CA ASN A 75 -4.75 -23.51 2.08
C ASN A 75 -5.36 -22.25 1.42
N SER A 76 -6.10 -22.46 0.33
CA SER A 76 -6.72 -21.38 -0.44
C SER A 76 -7.85 -20.65 0.29
N GLU A 77 -8.54 -21.31 1.22
CA GLU A 77 -9.64 -20.71 1.99
C GLU A 77 -9.08 -19.69 2.99
N ALA A 78 -8.06 -20.09 3.76
CA ALA A 78 -7.37 -19.19 4.69
C ALA A 78 -6.78 -17.96 3.97
N ALA A 79 -6.23 -18.17 2.79
CA ALA A 79 -5.69 -17.09 1.96
C ALA A 79 -6.79 -16.13 1.47
N GLY A 80 -7.96 -16.65 1.08
CA GLY A 80 -9.14 -15.86 0.75
C GLY A 80 -9.59 -14.96 1.90
N ILE A 81 -9.66 -15.51 3.12
CA ILE A 81 -10.01 -14.76 4.33
C ILE A 81 -9.03 -13.63 4.59
N VAL A 82 -7.72 -13.88 4.45
CA VAL A 82 -6.67 -12.87 4.63
C VAL A 82 -6.80 -11.72 3.63
N ILE A 83 -7.09 -12.01 2.36
CA ILE A 83 -7.31 -10.95 1.36
C ILE A 83 -8.55 -10.14 1.68
N VAL A 84 -9.67 -10.79 2.01
CA VAL A 84 -10.93 -10.10 2.29
C VAL A 84 -10.78 -9.20 3.52
N ILE A 85 -10.35 -9.74 4.66
CA ILE A 85 -10.18 -8.96 5.89
C ILE A 85 -9.09 -7.90 5.70
N GLY A 86 -7.95 -8.31 5.12
CA GLY A 86 -6.82 -7.43 4.88
C GLY A 86 -7.17 -6.27 3.96
N SER A 87 -8.01 -6.46 2.93
CA SER A 87 -8.42 -5.38 2.03
C SER A 87 -9.53 -4.52 2.62
N VAL A 88 -10.57 -5.16 3.19
CA VAL A 88 -11.73 -4.45 3.76
C VAL A 88 -11.31 -3.58 4.94
N ALA A 89 -10.47 -4.09 5.84
CA ALA A 89 -9.95 -3.31 6.96
C ALA A 89 -8.72 -2.48 6.58
N GLY A 90 -7.86 -3.02 5.71
CA GLY A 90 -6.61 -2.38 5.34
C GLY A 90 -6.79 -1.12 4.52
N ILE A 91 -7.77 -1.02 3.62
CA ILE A 91 -8.00 0.21 2.83
C ILE A 91 -8.38 1.40 3.74
N PRO A 92 -9.37 1.30 4.65
CA PRO A 92 -9.64 2.35 5.64
C PRO A 92 -8.43 2.70 6.49
N LEU A 93 -7.70 1.68 6.97
CA LEU A 93 -6.49 1.90 7.77
C LEU A 93 -5.42 2.65 6.97
N LEU A 94 -5.23 2.30 5.70
CA LEU A 94 -4.30 2.96 4.79
C LEU A 94 -4.63 4.43 4.62
N TYR A 95 -5.90 4.77 4.45
CA TYR A 95 -6.36 6.16 4.38
C TYR A 95 -6.09 6.92 5.69
N LEU A 96 -6.33 6.30 6.84
CA LEU A 96 -6.05 6.91 8.15
C LEU A 96 -4.55 7.15 8.35
N VAL A 97 -3.71 6.18 7.98
CA VAL A 97 -2.24 6.30 8.02
C VAL A 97 -1.78 7.41 7.08
N TYR A 98 -2.30 7.46 5.85
CA TYR A 98 -2.03 8.54 4.90
C TYR A 98 -2.35 9.92 5.50
N ARG A 99 -3.54 10.09 6.12
CA ARG A 99 -3.93 11.35 6.76
C ARG A 99 -3.00 11.74 7.90
N LYS A 100 -2.56 10.78 8.71
CA LYS A 100 -1.57 11.01 9.77
C LYS A 100 -0.22 11.44 9.20
N ILE A 101 0.22 10.81 8.12
CA ILE A 101 1.45 11.20 7.40
C ILE A 101 1.31 12.62 6.86
N TYR A 102 0.23 12.94 6.14
CA TYR A 102 -0.02 14.29 5.64
C TYR A 102 -0.02 15.33 6.76
N SER A 103 -0.76 15.09 7.85
CA SER A 103 -0.79 16.03 8.98
C SER A 103 0.57 16.23 9.64
N LYS A 104 1.44 15.20 9.67
CA LYS A 104 2.78 15.27 10.26
C LYS A 104 3.71 16.18 9.46
N TYR A 105 3.61 16.13 8.12
CA TYR A 105 4.49 16.87 7.22
C TYR A 105 3.83 18.11 6.61
N LYS A 106 2.62 18.46 7.03
CA LYS A 106 1.94 19.66 6.56
C LYS A 106 2.75 20.90 6.95
N SER A 107 3.03 21.77 5.99
CA SER A 107 3.62 23.09 6.23
C SER A 107 2.72 23.88 7.18
N LYS A 108 3.33 24.58 8.14
CA LYS A 108 2.64 25.48 9.06
C LYS A 108 2.20 26.75 8.34
#